data_AF-A0A7V2IIW1-F1
#
_entry.id   AF-A0A7V2IIW1-F1
#
_cell.length_a   1.000
_cell.length_b   1.000
_cell.length_c   1.000
_cell.angle_alpha   90.00
_cell.angle_beta   90.00
_cell.angle_gamma   90.00
#
_symmetry.space_group_name_H-M   'P 1'
#
loop_
_entity.id
_entity.type
_entity.pdbx_description
1 polymer ?
#
loop_
_entity_poly.entity_id
_entity_poly.type
_entity_poly.pdbx_seq_one_letter_code
_entity_poly.pdbx_strand_id
1 'polypeptide(L)'
;MIIRIFGIFGLIISLYLIYAYDFSKNIICIGSGCEIVANSSYSKFLNISLPYWGFLFYLSVIVLTFIKKLENFLLFILVVGAIFSIYLTIVELLIIKAVCIWCLLSAFCSWIMGINAVLSNVKK
;
A
#
# COMPACT_ATOMS: atom_id res chain seq x y z
N MET A 1 -17.71 3.79 -4.95
CA MET A 1 -17.85 2.32 -4.82
C MET A 1 -16.51 1.60 -5.05
N ILE A 2 -15.80 1.91 -6.14
CA ILE A 2 -14.46 1.38 -6.47
C ILE A 2 -13.44 1.47 -5.32
N ILE A 3 -13.35 2.62 -4.63
CA ILE A 3 -12.39 2.82 -3.52
C ILE A 3 -12.54 1.77 -2.41
N ARG A 4 -13.78 1.34 -2.10
CA ARG A 4 -14.02 0.34 -1.04
C ARG A 4 -13.53 -1.04 -1.44
N ILE A 5 -13.77 -1.43 -2.70
CA ILE A 5 -13.41 -2.75 -3.23
C ILE A 5 -11.89 -2.90 -3.24
N PHE A 6 -11.18 -1.91 -3.80
CA PHE A 6 -9.72 -1.91 -3.85
C PHE A 6 -9.09 -1.72 -2.47
N GLY A 7 -9.73 -0.96 -1.58
CA GLY A 7 -9.29 -0.83 -0.19
C GLY A 7 -9.30 -2.16 0.56
N ILE A 8 -10.36 -2.96 0.41
CA ILE A 8 -10.45 -4.29 1.02
C ILE A 8 -9.39 -5.22 0.44
N PHE A 9 -9.18 -5.18 -0.88
CA PHE A 9 -8.12 -5.96 -1.54
C PHE A 9 -6.73 -5.60 -1.01
N GLY A 10 -6.41 -4.31 -0.94
CA GLY A 10 -5.14 -3.82 -0.39
C GLY A 10 -4.94 -4.21 1.08
N LEU A 11 -6.03 -4.21 1.87
CA LEU A 11 -6.00 -4.63 3.27
C LEU A 11 -5.68 -6.12 3.39
N ILE A 12 -6.31 -6.98 2.60
CA ILE A 12 -6.04 -8.43 2.59
C ILE A 12 -4.59 -8.69 2.19
N ILE A 13 -4.08 -8.02 1.15
CA ILE A 13 -2.69 -8.14 0.70
C ILE A 13 -1.73 -7.74 1.84
N SER A 14 -2.01 -6.63 2.52
CA SER A 14 -1.17 -6.15 3.62
C SER A 14 -1.18 -7.12 4.80
N LEU A 15 -2.35 -7.69 5.12
CA LEU A 15 -2.48 -8.69 6.18
C LEU A 15 -1.69 -9.97 5.87
N TYR A 16 -1.76 -10.42 4.61
CA TYR A 16 -0.97 -11.54 4.13
C TYR A 16 0.54 -11.27 4.25
N LEU A 17 0.99 -10.06 3.89
CA LEU A 17 2.39 -9.68 4.01
C LEU A 17 2.84 -9.59 5.46
N ILE A 18 2.01 -9.06 6.37
CA ILE A 18 2.31 -9.08 7.81
C ILE A 18 2.57 -10.51 8.27
N TYR A 19 1.66 -11.44 7.92
CA TYR A 19 1.82 -12.84 8.28
C TYR A 19 3.08 -13.47 7.66
N ALA A 20 3.34 -13.18 6.38
CA ALA A 20 4.51 -13.71 5.67
C ALA A 20 5.84 -13.17 6.24
N TYR A 21 5.88 -11.91 6.67
CA TYR A 21 7.09 -11.27 7.21
C TYR A 21 7.39 -11.73 8.64
N ASP A 22 6.37 -11.79 9.50
CA ASP A 22 6.57 -12.08 10.93
C ASP A 22 6.60 -13.58 11.24
N PHE A 23 5.74 -14.38 10.59
CA PHE A 23 5.57 -15.80 10.94
C PHE A 23 6.29 -16.73 9.99
N SER A 24 5.99 -16.62 8.68
CA SER A 24 6.44 -17.60 7.70
C SER A 24 7.91 -17.40 7.29
N LYS A 25 8.39 -16.14 7.32
CA LYS A 25 9.66 -15.68 6.70
C LYS A 25 9.85 -16.14 5.25
N ASN A 26 8.79 -16.60 4.62
CA ASN A 26 8.78 -17.21 3.32
C ASN A 26 7.60 -16.61 2.56
N ILE A 27 7.91 -15.87 1.50
CA ILE A 27 6.94 -15.06 0.76
C ILE A 27 6.69 -15.76 -0.56
N ILE A 28 5.43 -16.08 -0.85
CA ILE A 28 5.05 -16.67 -2.13
C ILE A 28 5.28 -15.62 -3.21
N CYS A 29 6.37 -15.75 -3.95
CA CYS A 29 6.75 -14.80 -5.00
C CYS A 29 6.66 -15.49 -6.36
N ILE A 30 5.98 -14.87 -7.31
CA ILE A 30 5.98 -15.30 -8.70
C ILE A 30 7.20 -14.65 -9.36
N GLY A 31 8.39 -15.22 -9.13
CA GLY A 31 9.68 -14.72 -9.59
C GLY A 31 10.74 -14.64 -8.49
N SER A 32 11.77 -13.83 -8.71
CA SER A 32 12.84 -13.55 -7.73
C SER A 32 12.79 -12.08 -7.31
N GLY A 33 12.87 -11.81 -6.00
CA GLY A 33 12.97 -10.43 -5.49
C GLY A 33 12.13 -10.11 -4.25
N CYS A 34 11.02 -10.81 -3.99
CA CYS A 34 10.19 -10.51 -2.81
C CYS A 34 10.96 -10.69 -1.49
N GLU A 35 11.77 -11.74 -1.37
CA GLU A 35 12.60 -11.99 -0.18
C GLU A 35 13.74 -10.97 -0.03
N ILE A 36 14.29 -10.48 -1.15
CA ILE A 36 15.31 -9.43 -1.14
C ILE A 36 14.69 -8.13 -0.62
N VAL A 37 13.50 -7.77 -1.13
CA VAL A 37 12.74 -6.61 -0.65
C VAL A 37 12.38 -6.76 0.82
N ALA A 38 11.93 -7.93 1.25
CA ALA A 38 11.53 -8.20 2.64
C ALA A 38 12.70 -8.20 3.64
N ASN A 39 13.89 -8.63 3.22
CA ASN A 39 15.10 -8.59 4.06
C ASN A 39 15.85 -7.25 3.98
N SER A 40 15.44 -6.34 3.09
CA SER A 40 16.08 -5.03 2.96
C SER A 40 15.82 -4.13 4.16
N SER A 41 16.71 -3.17 4.42
CA SER A 41 16.49 -2.16 5.48
C SER A 41 15.26 -1.29 5.24
N TYR A 42 14.74 -1.23 4.00
CA TYR A 42 13.53 -0.50 3.65
C TYR A 42 12.24 -1.27 3.94
N SER A 43 12.35 -2.57 4.23
CA SER A 43 11.22 -3.39 4.67
C SER A 43 10.74 -3.02 6.07
N LYS A 44 11.56 -2.26 6.83
CA LYS A 44 11.24 -1.72 8.14
C LYS A 44 11.30 -0.21 8.10
N PHE A 45 10.19 0.43 8.42
CA PHE A 45 10.11 1.87 8.59
C PHE A 45 9.81 2.17 10.06
N LEU A 46 10.69 2.93 10.72
CA LEU A 46 10.60 3.23 12.16
C LEU A 46 10.56 1.96 13.05
N ASN A 47 11.41 0.97 12.77
CA ASN A 47 11.40 -0.37 13.40
C ASN A 47 10.12 -1.19 13.19
N ILE A 48 9.15 -0.70 12.42
CA ILE A 48 7.90 -1.39 12.11
C ILE A 48 7.96 -1.91 10.68
N SER A 49 7.54 -3.16 10.46
CA SER A 49 7.52 -3.74 9.11
C SER A 49 6.57 -2.94 8.20
N LEU A 50 7.02 -2.63 7.00
CA LEU A 50 6.28 -1.89 5.97
C LEU A 50 4.84 -2.40 5.73
N PRO A 51 4.55 -3.72 5.80
CA PRO A 51 3.18 -4.23 5.68
C PRO A 51 2.18 -3.65 6.70
N TYR A 52 2.63 -3.31 7.91
CA TYR A 52 1.78 -2.67 8.91
C TYR A 52 1.36 -1.26 8.50
N TRP A 53 2.26 -0.51 7.85
CA TRP A 53 1.96 0.82 7.32
C TRP A 53 0.93 0.75 6.19
N GLY A 54 1.08 -0.23 5.29
CA GLY A 54 0.09 -0.52 4.26
C GLY A 54 -1.28 -0.87 4.86
N PHE A 55 -1.30 -1.75 5.85
CA PHE A 55 -2.53 -2.12 6.56
C PHE A 55 -3.20 -0.91 7.21
N LEU A 56 -2.45 -0.08 7.94
CA LEU A 56 -2.97 1.13 8.58
C LEU A 56 -3.56 2.11 7.56
N PHE A 57 -2.91 2.26 6.41
CA PHE A 57 -3.37 3.09 5.31
C PHE A 57 -4.71 2.59 4.75
N TYR A 58 -4.79 1.32 4.34
CA TYR A 58 -6.02 0.76 3.77
C TYR A 58 -7.17 0.73 4.77
N LEU A 59 -6.89 0.40 6.03
CA LEU A 59 -7.87 0.43 7.10
C LEU A 59 -8.44 1.84 7.26
N SER A 60 -7.57 2.86 7.30
CA SER A 60 -7.97 4.26 7.41
C SER A 60 -8.83 4.68 6.22
N VAL A 61 -8.44 4.36 4.98
CA VAL A 61 -9.22 4.67 3.77
C VAL A 61 -10.62 4.04 3.84
N ILE A 62 -10.72 2.78 4.28
CA ILE A 62 -12.01 2.09 4.43
C ILE A 62 -12.89 2.81 5.47
N VAL A 63 -12.36 3.09 6.67
CA VAL A 63 -13.11 3.75 7.75
C VAL A 63 -13.60 5.13 7.31
N LEU A 64 -12.72 5.94 6.70
CA LEU A 64 -13.08 7.28 6.24
C LEU A 64 -14.12 7.25 5.12
N THR A 65 -14.19 6.18 4.31
CA THR A 65 -15.23 6.04 3.29
C THR A 65 -16.65 5.92 3.89
N PHE A 66 -16.78 5.48 5.15
CA PHE A 66 -18.08 5.47 5.85
C PHE A 66 -18.43 6.83 6.47
N ILE A 67 -17.44 7.70 6.70
CA ILE A 67 -17.64 8.98 7.40
C ILE A 67 -17.58 10.13 6.39
N LYS A 68 -18.72 10.43 5.75
CA LYS A 68 -18.85 11.49 4.73
C LYS A 68 -18.39 12.89 5.20
N LYS A 69 -18.38 13.16 6.50
CA LYS A 69 -17.97 14.47 7.06
C LYS A 69 -16.45 14.72 6.98
N LEU A 70 -15.65 13.69 6.69
CA LEU A 70 -14.19 13.72 6.65
C LEU A 70 -13.62 13.56 5.23
N GLU A 71 -14.36 13.98 4.19
CA GLU A 71 -13.90 13.91 2.79
C GLU A 71 -12.52 14.56 2.57
N ASN A 72 -12.24 15.71 3.20
CA ASN A 72 -10.92 16.36 3.11
C ASN A 72 -9.80 15.50 3.71
N PHE A 73 -10.10 14.78 4.78
CA PHE A 73 -9.14 13.90 5.45
C PHE A 73 -8.86 12.64 4.63
N LEU A 74 -9.88 12.13 3.92
CA LEU A 74 -9.73 11.01 2.97
C LEU A 74 -8.78 11.40 1.84
N LEU A 75 -8.95 12.60 1.28
CA LEU A 75 -8.07 13.14 0.24
C LEU A 75 -6.64 13.29 0.75
N PHE A 76 -6.46 13.84 1.95
CA PHE A 76 -5.14 13.99 2.56
C PHE A 76 -4.43 12.63 2.68
N ILE A 77 -5.11 11.62 3.23
CA ILE A 77 -4.56 10.26 3.36
C ILE A 77 -4.20 9.68 1.99
N LEU A 78 -5.07 9.81 0.99
CA LEU A 78 -4.81 9.29 -0.36
C LEU A 78 -3.61 9.97 -1.04
N VAL A 79 -3.44 11.27 -0.86
CA VAL A 79 -2.28 12.01 -1.38
C VAL A 79 -1.01 11.53 -0.69
N VAL A 80 -1.02 11.39 0.64
CA VAL A 80 0.13 10.86 1.39
C VAL A 80 0.47 9.44 0.93
N GLY A 81 -0.54 8.58 0.76
CA GLY A 81 -0.37 7.22 0.26
C GLY A 81 0.19 7.17 -1.16
N ALA A 82 -0.22 8.08 -2.04
CA ALA A 82 0.32 8.18 -3.40
C ALA A 82 1.80 8.60 -3.40
N ILE A 83 2.17 9.60 -2.59
CA ILE A 83 3.57 10.02 -2.42
C ILE A 83 4.41 8.86 -1.86
N PHE A 84 3.90 8.16 -0.85
CA PHE A 84 4.57 7.02 -0.26
C PHE A 84 4.75 5.86 -1.26
N SER A 85 3.74 5.62 -2.10
CA SER A 85 3.84 4.64 -3.19
C SER A 85 4.94 4.99 -4.18
N ILE A 86 5.07 6.27 -4.57
CA ILE A 86 6.14 6.73 -5.47
C ILE A 86 7.50 6.51 -4.82
N TYR A 87 7.64 6.87 -3.54
CA TYR A 87 8.87 6.66 -2.78
C TYR A 87 9.30 5.19 -2.79
N LEU A 88 8.36 4.28 -2.50
CA LEU A 88 8.65 2.83 -2.53
C LEU A 88 9.04 2.34 -3.91
N THR A 89 8.37 2.78 -4.97
CA THR A 89 8.74 2.40 -6.34
C THR A 89 10.16 2.85 -6.70
N ILE A 90 10.56 4.04 -6.27
CA ILE A 90 11.92 4.55 -6.47
C ILE A 90 12.94 3.69 -5.70
N VAL A 91 12.64 3.34 -4.46
CA VAL A 91 13.49 2.48 -3.62
C VAL A 91 13.66 1.08 -4.23
N GLU A 92 12.57 0.46 -4.70
CA GLU A 92 12.60 -0.87 -5.32
C GLU A 92 13.46 -0.89 -6.59
N LEU A 93 13.31 0.12 -7.46
CA LEU A 93 14.01 0.18 -8.75
C LEU A 93 15.47 0.63 -8.64
N LEU A 94 15.75 1.67 -7.85
CA LEU A 94 17.09 2.27 -7.80
C LEU A 94 17.98 1.65 -6.73
N ILE A 95 17.41 1.27 -5.59
CA ILE A 95 18.19 0.89 -4.39
C ILE A 95 18.27 -0.63 -4.26
N ILE A 96 17.10 -1.29 -4.20
CA ILE A 96 17.04 -2.75 -3.99
C ILE A 96 17.33 -3.49 -5.31
N LYS A 97 16.99 -2.89 -6.45
CA LYS A 97 17.06 -3.50 -7.80
C LYS A 97 16.35 -4.85 -7.86
N ALA A 98 15.30 -5.00 -7.04
CA ALA A 98 14.47 -6.19 -6.97
C ALA A 98 13.01 -5.76 -6.91
N VAL A 99 12.15 -6.59 -7.51
CA VAL A 99 10.74 -6.24 -7.71
C VAL A 99 9.90 -7.22 -6.91
N CYS A 100 9.06 -6.70 -6.01
CA CYS A 100 8.10 -7.51 -5.27
C CYS A 100 6.72 -7.41 -5.92
N ILE A 101 6.19 -8.54 -6.42
CA ILE A 101 4.88 -8.58 -7.10
C ILE A 101 3.75 -8.09 -6.19
N TRP A 102 3.82 -8.40 -4.89
CA TRP A 102 2.82 -7.97 -3.91
C TRP A 102 2.86 -6.48 -3.64
N CYS A 103 4.07 -5.90 -3.56
CA CYS A 103 4.24 -4.45 -3.40
C CYS A 103 3.72 -3.71 -4.62
N LEU A 104 4.00 -4.20 -5.83
CA LEU A 104 3.46 -3.65 -7.07
C LEU A 104 1.93 -3.75 -7.13
N LEU A 105 1.35 -4.87 -6.71
CA LEU A 105 -0.10 -5.05 -6.69
C LEU A 105 -0.76 -4.06 -5.71
N SER A 106 -0.13 -3.85 -4.55
CA SER A 106 -0.54 -2.85 -3.56
C SER A 106 -0.39 -1.42 -4.09
N ALA A 107 0.72 -1.10 -4.75
CA ALA A 107 0.95 0.20 -5.39
C ALA A 107 -0.12 0.47 -6.46
N PHE A 108 -0.44 -0.53 -7.29
CA PHE A 108 -1.49 -0.43 -8.31
C PHE A 108 -2.88 -0.16 -7.70
N CYS A 109 -3.23 -0.85 -6.60
CA CYS A 109 -4.47 -0.59 -5.87
C CYS A 109 -4.52 0.84 -5.33
N SER A 110 -3.41 1.32 -4.75
CA SER A 110 -3.30 2.68 -4.20
C SER A 110 -3.42 3.75 -5.28
N TRP A 111 -2.78 3.56 -6.43
CA TRP A 111 -2.87 4.47 -7.58
C TRP A 111 -4.30 4.55 -8.14
N ILE A 112 -4.97 3.42 -8.32
CA ILE A 112 -6.37 3.40 -8.78
C ILE A 112 -7.26 4.19 -7.83
N MET A 113 -7.08 3.99 -6.52
CA MET A 113 -7.87 4.71 -5.52
C MET A 113 -7.56 6.21 -5.50
N GLY A 114 -6.29 6.59 -5.57
CA GLY A 114 -5.86 7.98 -5.64
C GLY A 114 -6.43 8.71 -6.86
N ILE A 115 -6.31 8.13 -8.05
CA ILE A 115 -6.84 8.70 -9.29
C ILE A 115 -8.36 8.87 -9.20
N ASN A 116 -9.09 7.84 -8.74
CA ASN A 116 -10.54 7.93 -8.60
C ASN A 116 -10.98 9.02 -7.63
N ALA A 117 -10.25 9.19 -6.52
CA ALA A 117 -10.56 10.24 -5.55
C ALA A 117 -10.30 11.63 -6.12
N VAL A 118 -9.18 11.84 -6.83
CA VAL A 118 -8.89 13.11 -7.50
C VAL A 118 -9.96 13.43 -8.55
N LEU A 119 -10.30 12.46 -9.41
CA LEU A 119 -11.35 12.64 -10.42
C LEU A 119 -12.71 12.97 -9.80
N SER A 120 -13.05 12.34 -8.67
CA SER A 120 -14.31 12.62 -7.96
C SER A 120 -14.36 14.03 -7.38
N ASN A 121 -13.21 14.57 -6.97
CA ASN A 121 -13.11 15.91 -6.40
C ASN A 121 -13.08 17.00 -7.48
N VAL A 122 -12.51 16.71 -8.65
CA VAL A 122 -12.53 17.63 -9.82
C VAL A 122 -13.92 17.73 -10.46
N LYS A 123 -14.74 16.68 -10.35
CA LYS A 123 -16.11 16.64 -10.91
C LYS A 123 -17.17 17.31 -10.03
N LYS A 124 -16.82 17.69 -8.80
CA LYS A 124 -17.72 18.26 -7.80
C LYS A 124 -17.63 19.78 -7.83
#